data_AF-A0A5C7UHY0-F1
#
_entry.id   AF-A0A5C7UHY0-F1
#
_cell.length_a   1.000
_cell.length_b   1.000
_cell.length_c   1.000
_cell.angle_alpha   90.00
_cell.angle_beta   90.00
_cell.angle_gamma   90.00
#
_symmetry.space_group_name_H-M   'P 1'
#
loop_
_entity.id
_entity.type
_entity.pdbx_description
1 polymer ?
#
loop_
_entity_poly.entity_id
_entity_poly.type
_entity_poly.pdbx_seq_one_letter_code
_entity_poly.pdbx_strand_id
1 'polypeptide(L)'
;MRFFEFNSIKPTGPLSPEQARIKSLKDQAKRAQAAVKAERARQKIQAGQRELTKVESTKKMTSNSFKAQYKMNNPYSSWMTAGTYRNFNDALAAALRKKKAGAIVVRVEDGAKMVIYSS
;
A
#
# COMPACT_ATOMS: atom_id res chain seq x y z
N MET A 1 -51.86 -20.02 35.16
CA MET A 1 -51.70 -20.33 33.72
C MET A 1 -51.75 -19.02 32.95
N ARG A 2 -50.71 -18.67 32.18
CA ARG A 2 -50.63 -17.40 31.45
C ARG A 2 -51.13 -17.65 30.02
N PHE A 3 -52.26 -17.05 29.69
CA PHE A 3 -52.87 -17.11 28.36
C PHE A 3 -51.96 -16.38 27.36
N PHE A 4 -51.62 -17.03 26.25
CA PHE A 4 -50.95 -16.38 25.13
C PHE A 4 -52.03 -15.94 24.15
N GLU A 5 -52.22 -14.63 24.01
CA GLU A 5 -53.11 -14.07 23.00
C GLU A 5 -52.44 -14.20 21.63
N PHE A 6 -53.06 -15.00 20.75
CA PHE A 6 -52.65 -15.10 19.35
C PHE A 6 -53.11 -13.84 18.62
N ASN A 7 -52.19 -12.91 18.38
CA ASN A 7 -52.41 -11.82 17.42
C ASN A 7 -52.70 -12.45 16.05
N SER A 8 -53.96 -12.44 15.62
CA SER A 8 -54.38 -13.02 14.34
C SER A 8 -53.61 -12.33 13.20
N ILE A 9 -52.71 -13.05 12.55
CA ILE A 9 -52.00 -12.58 11.38
C ILE A 9 -53.03 -12.44 10.27
N LYS A 10 -53.44 -11.21 9.95
CA LYS A 10 -54.40 -10.96 8.87
C LYS A 10 -53.79 -11.42 7.54
N PRO A 11 -54.43 -12.34 6.79
CA PRO A 11 -53.97 -12.74 5.48
C PRO A 11 -53.95 -11.50 4.58
N THR A 12 -52.76 -11.09 4.13
CA THR A 12 -52.66 -10.08 3.08
C THR A 12 -53.06 -10.78 1.78
N GLY A 13 -54.18 -10.34 1.20
CA GLY A 13 -54.65 -10.88 -0.08
C GLY A 13 -53.59 -10.76 -1.17
N PRO A 14 -53.68 -11.58 -2.24
CA PRO A 14 -52.73 -11.52 -3.35
C PRO A 14 -52.71 -10.10 -3.93
N LEU A 15 -51.52 -9.58 -4.21
CA LEU A 15 -51.36 -8.26 -4.82
C LEU A 15 -52.09 -8.25 -6.18
N SER A 16 -52.82 -7.16 -6.44
CA SER A 16 -53.32 -6.88 -7.79
C SER A 16 -52.15 -6.89 -8.79
N PRO A 17 -52.36 -7.32 -10.06
CA PRO A 17 -51.30 -7.33 -11.07
C PRO A 17 -50.50 -6.02 -11.17
N GLU A 18 -51.15 -4.89 -10.97
CA GLU A 18 -50.51 -3.57 -10.96
C GLU A 18 -49.62 -3.34 -9.73
N GLN A 19 -50.09 -3.72 -8.55
CA GLN A 19 -49.32 -3.64 -7.30
C GLN A 19 -48.10 -4.57 -7.35
N ALA A 20 -48.23 -5.74 -8.00
CA ALA A 20 -47.13 -6.68 -8.20
C ALA A 20 -46.04 -6.10 -9.10
N ARG A 21 -46.40 -5.38 -10.18
CA ARG A 21 -45.43 -4.66 -11.03
C ARG A 21 -44.72 -3.55 -10.26
N ILE A 22 -45.44 -2.73 -9.50
CA ILE A 22 -44.83 -1.65 -8.70
C ILE A 22 -43.86 -2.23 -7.66
N LYS A 23 -44.23 -3.34 -7.01
CA LYS A 23 -43.35 -4.04 -6.07
C LYS A 23 -42.11 -4.59 -6.77
N SER A 24 -42.26 -5.24 -7.93
CA SER A 24 -41.10 -5.81 -8.64
C SER A 24 -40.11 -4.73 -9.08
N LEU A 25 -40.61 -3.57 -9.53
CA LEU A 25 -39.78 -2.41 -9.87
C LEU A 25 -39.03 -1.85 -8.65
N LYS A 26 -39.71 -1.70 -7.50
CA LYS A 26 -39.07 -1.27 -6.24
C LYS A 26 -37.99 -2.27 -5.80
N ASP A 27 -38.28 -3.57 -5.87
CA ASP A 27 -37.34 -4.62 -5.52
C ASP A 27 -36.14 -4.67 -6.47
N GLN A 28 -36.34 -4.39 -7.76
CA GLN A 28 -35.26 -4.25 -8.75
C GLN A 28 -34.38 -3.03 -8.44
N ALA A 29 -34.99 -1.87 -8.19
CA ALA A 29 -34.26 -0.65 -7.85
C ALA A 29 -33.42 -0.82 -6.58
N LYS A 30 -33.98 -1.46 -5.54
CA LYS A 30 -33.27 -1.75 -4.29
C LYS A 30 -32.10 -2.69 -4.51
N ARG A 31 -32.27 -3.74 -5.32
CA ARG A 31 -31.20 -4.68 -5.69
C ARG A 31 -30.10 -3.99 -6.50
N ALA A 32 -30.46 -3.15 -7.46
CA ALA A 32 -29.51 -2.39 -8.27
C ALA A 32 -28.70 -1.41 -7.41
N GLN A 33 -29.34 -0.68 -6.50
CA GLN A 33 -28.66 0.22 -5.56
C GLN A 33 -27.68 -0.52 -4.65
N ALA A 34 -28.09 -1.68 -4.11
CA ALA A 34 -27.23 -2.53 -3.30
C ALA A 34 -26.01 -3.04 -4.10
N ALA A 35 -26.23 -3.47 -5.34
CA ALA A 35 -25.17 -3.93 -6.24
C ALA A 35 -24.16 -2.82 -6.55
N VAL A 36 -24.62 -1.62 -6.90
CA VAL A 36 -23.75 -0.46 -7.17
C VAL A 36 -22.92 -0.09 -5.93
N LYS A 37 -23.54 -0.09 -4.75
CA LYS A 37 -22.82 0.21 -3.50
C LYS A 37 -21.76 -0.86 -3.19
N ALA A 38 -22.09 -2.13 -3.39
CA ALA A 38 -21.15 -3.24 -3.20
C ALA A 38 -19.97 -3.15 -4.17
N GLU A 39 -20.22 -2.83 -5.44
CA GLU A 39 -19.17 -2.70 -6.45
C GLU A 39 -18.24 -1.52 -6.16
N ARG A 40 -18.78 -0.36 -5.77
CA ARG A 40 -17.95 0.78 -5.32
C ARG A 40 -17.07 0.42 -4.12
N ALA A 41 -17.60 -0.35 -3.16
CA ALA A 41 -16.82 -0.82 -2.02
C ALA A 41 -15.68 -1.76 -2.47
N ARG A 42 -15.95 -2.68 -3.41
CA ARG A 42 -14.92 -3.56 -4.00
C ARG A 42 -13.84 -2.78 -4.73
N GLN A 43 -14.22 -1.79 -5.54
CA GLN A 43 -13.27 -0.93 -6.24
C GLN A 43 -12.39 -0.16 -5.26
N LYS A 44 -12.96 0.37 -4.17
CA LYS A 44 -12.18 1.06 -3.13
C LYS A 44 -11.16 0.12 -2.46
N ILE A 45 -11.58 -1.10 -2.13
CA ILE A 45 -10.69 -2.12 -1.54
C ILE A 45 -9.58 -2.49 -2.53
N GLN A 46 -9.93 -2.72 -3.79
CA GLN A 46 -8.96 -3.07 -4.83
C GLN A 46 -7.96 -1.93 -5.08
N ALA A 47 -8.42 -0.68 -5.10
CA ALA A 47 -7.56 0.49 -5.21
C ALA A 47 -6.57 0.56 -4.03
N GLY A 48 -7.07 0.41 -2.80
CA GLY A 48 -6.23 0.38 -1.60
C GLY A 48 -5.20 -0.76 -1.63
N GLN A 49 -5.58 -1.96 -2.05
CA GLN A 49 -4.64 -3.08 -2.21
C GLN A 49 -3.56 -2.78 -3.25
N ARG A 50 -3.92 -2.21 -4.41
CA ARG A 50 -2.95 -1.83 -5.45
C ARG A 50 -1.95 -0.80 -4.94
N GLU A 51 -2.41 0.19 -4.18
CA GLU A 51 -1.54 1.19 -3.56
C GLU A 51 -0.58 0.55 -2.56
N LEU A 52 -1.08 -0.33 -1.68
CA LEU A 52 -0.24 -1.07 -0.72
C LEU A 52 0.83 -1.88 -1.44
N THR A 53 0.48 -2.66 -2.48
CA THR A 53 1.46 -3.43 -3.25
C THR A 53 2.50 -2.54 -3.93
N LYS A 54 2.11 -1.36 -4.44
CA LYS A 54 3.05 -0.40 -5.04
C LYS A 54 4.03 0.14 -3.99
N VAL A 55 3.54 0.51 -2.82
CA VAL A 55 4.38 1.01 -1.71
C VAL A 55 5.32 -0.08 -1.22
N GLU A 56 4.85 -1.31 -1.04
CA GLU A 56 5.68 -2.45 -0.66
C GLU A 56 6.77 -2.74 -1.70
N SER A 57 6.42 -2.74 -2.98
CA SER A 57 7.38 -2.94 -4.08
C SER A 57 8.45 -1.85 -4.10
N THR A 58 8.04 -0.59 -3.92
CA THR A 58 8.97 0.56 -3.83
C THR A 58 9.90 0.41 -2.62
N LYS A 59 9.35 0.05 -1.45
CA LYS A 59 10.11 -0.18 -0.22
C LYS A 59 11.12 -1.32 -0.37
N LYS A 60 10.76 -2.41 -1.04
CA LYS A 60 11.68 -3.53 -1.34
C LYS A 60 12.80 -3.12 -2.30
N MET A 61 12.49 -2.30 -3.31
CA MET A 61 13.51 -1.78 -4.22
C MET A 61 14.50 -0.88 -3.50
N THR A 62 14.02 0.02 -2.63
CA THR A 62 14.91 0.87 -1.84
C THR A 62 15.74 0.01 -0.90
N SER A 63 15.13 -0.84 -0.07
CA SER A 63 15.85 -1.67 0.94
C SER A 63 16.96 -2.55 0.36
N ASN A 64 16.84 -2.97 -0.90
CA ASN A 64 17.82 -3.81 -1.58
C ASN A 64 18.89 -3.01 -2.33
N SER A 65 18.95 -1.69 -2.12
CA SER A 65 19.96 -0.83 -2.71
C SER A 65 20.92 -0.31 -1.64
N PHE A 66 22.18 -0.17 -2.03
CA PHE A 66 23.25 0.33 -1.18
C PHE A 66 23.88 1.53 -1.87
N LYS A 67 24.00 2.64 -1.16
CA LYS A 67 24.55 3.89 -1.67
C LYS A 67 25.92 4.13 -1.06
N ALA A 68 26.95 4.15 -1.91
CA ALA A 68 28.29 4.50 -1.48
C ALA A 68 28.46 6.01 -1.53
N GLN A 69 28.93 6.61 -0.43
CA GLN A 69 29.15 8.04 -0.29
C GLN A 69 30.53 8.32 0.27
N TYR A 70 31.05 9.51 -0.02
CA TYR A 70 32.36 9.94 0.45
C TYR A 70 32.46 11.46 0.63
N LYS A 71 33.47 11.91 1.37
CA LYS A 71 33.90 13.30 1.48
C LYS A 71 35.37 13.40 1.10
N MET A 72 35.70 14.25 0.13
CA MET A 72 37.05 14.29 -0.43
C MET A 72 38.01 15.11 0.44
N ASN A 73 37.80 16.43 0.53
CA ASN A 73 38.83 17.36 1.02
C ASN A 73 38.54 17.93 2.42
N ASN A 74 37.31 17.81 2.93
CA ASN A 74 36.91 18.39 4.21
C ASN A 74 35.81 17.54 4.87
N PRO A 75 35.92 17.16 6.17
CA PRO A 75 34.86 16.46 6.89
C PRO A 75 33.55 17.25 6.99
N TYR A 76 33.58 18.58 6.88
CA TYR A 76 32.40 19.44 6.88
C TYR A 76 31.76 19.62 5.50
N SER A 77 32.37 19.09 4.42
CA SER A 77 31.76 19.14 3.10
C SER A 77 30.51 18.26 3.04
N SER A 78 29.61 18.56 2.11
CA SER A 78 28.50 17.68 1.77
C SER A 78 29.00 16.32 1.30
N TRP A 79 28.21 15.27 1.56
CA TRP A 79 28.48 13.94 1.05
C TRP A 79 28.36 13.89 -0.48
N MET A 80 29.37 13.35 -1.13
CA MET A 80 29.34 13.02 -2.55
C MET A 80 28.90 11.57 -2.73
N THR A 81 28.13 11.27 -3.79
CA THR A 81 27.70 9.91 -4.11
C THR A 81 28.70 9.27 -5.07
N ALA A 82 29.27 8.13 -4.69
CA ALA A 82 30.11 7.32 -5.58
C ALA A 82 29.29 6.42 -6.49
N GLY A 83 28.11 6.00 -6.05
CA GLY A 83 27.15 5.22 -6.85
C GLY A 83 26.06 4.56 -5.98
N THR A 84 25.09 3.95 -6.65
CA THR A 84 24.06 3.10 -6.04
C THR A 84 24.21 1.69 -6.58
N TYR A 85 24.22 0.71 -5.69
CA TYR A 85 24.58 -0.68 -5.97
C TYR A 85 23.48 -1.63 -5.47
N ARG A 86 23.38 -2.81 -6.08
CA ARG A 86 22.37 -3.82 -5.74
C ARG A 86 22.79 -4.71 -4.57
N ASN A 87 24.07 -4.74 -4.24
CA ASN A 87 24.61 -5.51 -3.13
C ASN A 87 25.59 -4.66 -2.31
N PHE A 88 25.79 -5.06 -1.06
CA PHE A 88 26.66 -4.35 -0.13
C PHE A 88 28.13 -4.38 -0.54
N ASN A 89 28.62 -5.52 -1.05
CA ASN A 89 30.04 -5.71 -1.37
C ASN A 89 30.52 -4.76 -2.48
N ASP A 90 29.72 -4.55 -3.52
CA ASP A 90 30.03 -3.62 -4.61
C ASP A 90 30.04 -2.18 -4.11
N ALA A 91 29.08 -1.81 -3.24
CA ALA A 91 29.04 -0.49 -2.61
C ALA A 91 30.26 -0.27 -1.71
N LEU A 92 30.63 -1.27 -0.92
CA LEU A 92 31.81 -1.24 -0.05
C LEU A 92 33.08 -1.10 -0.89
N ALA A 93 33.24 -1.90 -1.95
CA ALA A 93 34.39 -1.79 -2.85
C ALA A 93 34.51 -0.40 -3.48
N ALA A 94 33.38 0.21 -3.89
CA ALA A 94 33.36 1.57 -4.41
C ALA A 94 33.71 2.63 -3.36
N ALA A 95 33.18 2.50 -2.13
CA ALA A 95 33.52 3.36 -1.01
C ALA A 95 35.03 3.27 -0.70
N LEU A 96 35.56 2.06 -0.60
CA LEU A 96 36.99 1.82 -0.34
C LEU A 96 37.88 2.36 -1.47
N ARG A 97 37.46 2.25 -2.73
CA ARG A 97 38.15 2.88 -3.88
C ARG A 97 38.25 4.39 -3.72
N LYS A 98 37.19 5.06 -3.25
CA LYS A 98 37.22 6.50 -2.97
C LYS A 98 38.12 6.83 -1.78
N LYS A 99 38.11 6.02 -0.73
CA LYS A 99 39.03 6.18 0.41
C LYS A 99 40.50 6.08 -0.04
N LYS A 100 40.83 5.08 -0.85
CA LYS A 100 42.17 4.93 -1.46
C LYS A 100 42.54 6.10 -2.38
N ALA A 101 41.56 6.72 -3.02
CA ALA A 101 41.75 7.91 -3.86
C ALA A 101 41.89 9.22 -3.08
N GLY A 102 41.89 9.18 -1.74
CA GLY A 102 42.11 10.36 -0.89
C GLY A 102 40.85 10.94 -0.24
N ALA A 103 39.72 10.24 -0.26
CA ALA A 103 38.57 10.65 0.54
C ALA A 103 38.85 10.49 2.04
N ILE A 104 38.53 11.52 2.82
CA ILE A 104 38.73 11.56 4.28
C ILE A 104 37.74 10.63 4.99
N VAL A 105 36.49 10.61 4.55
CA VAL A 105 35.46 9.74 5.11
C VAL A 105 34.67 9.10 3.99
N VAL A 106 34.38 7.81 4.13
CA VAL A 106 33.51 7.05 3.24
C VAL A 106 32.45 6.34 4.05
N ARG A 107 31.27 6.16 3.47
CA ARG A 107 30.20 5.38 4.10
C ARG A 107 29.36 4.65 3.07
N VAL A 108 28.69 3.60 3.52
CA VAL A 108 27.66 2.90 2.76
C VAL A 108 26.36 3.01 3.53
N GLU A 109 25.35 3.58 2.87
CA GLU A 109 23.98 3.61 3.35
C GLU A 109 23.17 2.51 2.67
N ASP A 110 22.21 1.90 3.37
CA ASP A 110 21.20 1.05 2.74
C ASP A 110 20.01 1.87 2.20
N GLY A 111 19.02 1.15 1.68
CA GLY A 111 17.76 1.70 1.22
C GLY A 111 16.91 2.43 2.24
N ALA A 112 17.08 2.09 3.51
CA ALA A 112 16.44 2.76 4.63
C ALA A 112 17.27 3.96 5.12
N LYS A 113 18.36 4.31 4.41
CA LYS A 113 19.34 5.35 4.75
C LYS A 113 20.10 5.06 6.05
N MET A 114 20.13 3.80 6.48
CA MET A 114 20.93 3.36 7.61
C MET A 114 22.38 3.24 7.17
N VAL A 115 23.29 3.82 7.95
CA VAL A 115 24.73 3.68 7.71
C VAL A 115 25.17 2.30 8.17
N ILE A 116 25.48 1.42 7.21
CA ILE A 116 25.93 0.04 7.49
C ILE A 116 27.46 -0.02 7.58
N TYR A 117 28.15 0.91 6.92
CA TYR A 117 29.59 1.02 6.97
C TYR A 117 30.00 2.48 6.98
N SER A 118 31.03 2.82 7.77
CA SER A 118 31.67 4.12 7.78
C SER A 118 33.15 3.95 8.10
N SER A 119 34.03 4.68 7.42
CA SER A 119 35.48 4.62 7.62
C SER A 119 36.19 5.88 7.16
#